data_AF-A0A9D8DN94-F1
#
_entry.id   AF-A0A9D8DN94-F1
#
_cell.length_a   1.000
_cell.length_b   1.000
_cell.length_c   1.000
_cell.angle_alpha   90.00
_cell.angle_beta   90.00
_cell.angle_gamma   90.00
#
_symmetry.space_group_name_H-M   'P 1'
#
loop_
_entity.id
_entity.type
_entity.pdbx_description
1 polymer ?
#
loop_
_entity_poly.entity_id
_entity_poly.type
_entity_poly.pdbx_seq_one_letter_code
_entity_poly.pdbx_strand_id
1 'polypeptide(L)'
;MSAPPPTHTARKPVTVGQVPDGSWVVCPSRRPVQSASRRRRSWHLVRRLVAFVVAAALLVGCASSEEGSVAGRGAGGAESSGSSQSSPVTTARTFPPPPAGVPSGSLTAEAIAAIDALLVDLESAILLAIDVEMTVRSAPLEVLASSGDVRLAWVLSDLLRFMQGTDGGDDVAEAAERLTGVELGSSGAWTALTDVLIAWDVPAPPGYVAFKKRAFEITDVRWSFLFDDPDAAIDYRLVSWGGVLIDDRPLGSTSPCPGGCIPSLDDPALTPASGGGWYPDDGLVFGVEIGGEAVAFPRNIMETHEMVNMTIGGRRVGIPYCTLCGSAQAFFTDTVAATVPGVARPPVLRTSGLLSRSNKIMYDLDSRSVFNTFTGAAVSGPLQDAGVVLEQVAVVTTTWAAWRKDNPHTSIIAEDGGIGRTYKVDPLGGRDAGGPIFPIGDVDPRLPVHTQVLGVILGDGTAVAFNADSARIALRAGRTVQAAGVTLRLEAEGLVATVNGRAVPSHQAFWFAWSQFHPGTALWVA
;
A
#
# COMPACT_ATOMS: atom_id res chain seq x y z
N MET A 1 -57.29 -22.38 60.89
CA MET A 1 -58.72 -22.04 60.99
C MET A 1 -59.14 -21.36 59.69
N SER A 2 -60.00 -22.06 58.93
CA SER A 2 -61.04 -21.64 57.96
C SER A 2 -60.83 -20.49 56.94
N ALA A 3 -61.01 -20.82 55.64
CA ALA A 3 -61.51 -19.95 54.54
C ALA A 3 -63.08 -19.93 54.55
N PRO A 4 -63.87 -19.20 53.70
CA PRO A 4 -63.65 -18.53 52.38
C PRO A 4 -64.46 -17.17 52.23
N PRO A 5 -65.00 -16.64 51.08
CA PRO A 5 -64.84 -16.78 49.61
C PRO A 5 -64.67 -15.41 48.82
N PRO A 6 -64.68 -15.36 47.45
CA PRO A 6 -64.14 -14.27 46.58
C PRO A 6 -65.22 -13.39 45.87
N THR A 7 -64.84 -12.38 45.05
CA THR A 7 -65.62 -11.92 43.86
C THR A 7 -64.89 -10.98 42.87
N HIS A 8 -65.02 -11.36 41.59
CA HIS A 8 -65.14 -10.63 40.30
C HIS A 8 -64.06 -9.74 39.65
N THR A 9 -63.77 -10.19 38.42
CA THR A 9 -63.12 -9.61 37.23
C THR A 9 -63.80 -8.37 36.63
N ALA A 10 -63.00 -7.48 36.04
CA ALA A 10 -63.41 -6.65 34.89
C ALA A 10 -62.24 -6.47 33.91
N ARG A 11 -62.41 -6.99 32.68
CA ARG A 11 -61.53 -6.78 31.52
C ARG A 11 -61.78 -5.40 30.91
N LYS A 12 -60.73 -4.78 30.34
CA LYS A 12 -60.82 -3.66 29.39
C LYS A 12 -60.10 -4.03 28.07
N PRO A 13 -60.50 -3.41 26.95
CA PRO A 13 -60.68 -4.12 25.67
C PRO A 13 -59.40 -4.20 24.83
N VAL A 14 -59.23 -5.35 24.17
CA VAL A 14 -58.26 -5.60 23.11
C VAL A 14 -58.96 -5.35 21.78
N THR A 15 -58.44 -4.45 20.97
CA THR A 15 -58.89 -4.28 19.58
C THR A 15 -58.13 -5.30 18.72
N VAL A 16 -58.86 -6.31 18.25
CA VAL A 16 -58.36 -7.36 17.35
C VAL A 16 -58.64 -6.95 15.91
N GLY A 17 -57.59 -6.86 15.09
CA GLY A 17 -57.67 -6.75 13.64
C GLY A 17 -56.98 -7.97 13.02
N GLN A 18 -57.70 -8.68 12.15
CA GLN A 18 -57.27 -9.95 11.56
C GLN A 18 -56.59 -9.69 10.19
N VAL A 19 -55.41 -10.28 9.98
CA VAL A 19 -54.71 -10.37 8.68
C VAL A 19 -54.77 -11.85 8.23
N PRO A 20 -54.88 -12.16 6.92
CA PRO A 20 -55.47 -13.42 6.44
C PRO A 20 -54.69 -14.74 6.61
N ASP A 21 -53.64 -14.85 7.45
CA ASP A 21 -52.85 -16.08 7.57
C ASP A 21 -52.46 -16.54 8.99
N GLY A 22 -52.95 -15.88 10.05
CA GLY A 22 -53.02 -16.49 11.38
C GLY A 22 -51.78 -16.42 12.29
N SER A 23 -50.91 -15.40 12.17
CA SER A 23 -49.82 -15.16 13.15
C SER A 23 -49.81 -13.72 13.73
N TRP A 24 -49.35 -13.56 14.98
CA TRP A 24 -49.37 -12.29 15.76
C TRP A 24 -47.98 -11.67 15.92
N VAL A 25 -47.81 -10.37 15.64
CA VAL A 25 -46.56 -9.61 15.88
C VAL A 25 -46.88 -8.29 16.61
N VAL A 26 -46.09 -7.94 17.64
CA VAL A 26 -46.25 -6.75 18.49
C VAL A 26 -45.15 -5.73 18.17
N CYS A 27 -45.54 -4.51 17.73
CA CYS A 27 -44.66 -3.35 17.56
C CYS A 27 -45.04 -2.23 18.55
N PRO A 28 -44.11 -1.60 19.30
CA PRO A 28 -44.41 -0.44 20.13
C PRO A 28 -44.30 0.90 19.37
N SER A 29 -45.26 1.79 19.63
CA SER A 29 -45.38 3.15 19.09
C SER A 29 -44.65 4.21 19.92
N ARG A 30 -44.38 5.39 19.32
CA ARG A 30 -43.66 6.54 19.91
C ARG A 30 -44.59 7.67 20.43
N ARG A 31 -44.05 8.40 21.42
CA ARG A 31 -44.27 9.82 21.90
C ARG A 31 -45.34 10.07 22.98
N PRO A 32 -45.32 11.20 23.77
CA PRO A 32 -44.36 12.33 23.88
C PRO A 32 -43.86 12.66 25.33
N VAL A 33 -43.05 13.73 25.42
CA VAL A 33 -42.25 14.28 26.53
C VAL A 33 -43.05 14.89 27.69
N GLN A 34 -42.58 14.72 28.94
CA GLN A 34 -42.66 15.74 30.00
C GLN A 34 -41.53 15.59 31.05
N SER A 35 -41.10 16.75 31.56
CA SER A 35 -39.88 17.07 32.31
C SER A 35 -39.84 16.58 33.76
N ALA A 36 -38.66 16.19 34.25
CA ALA A 36 -38.24 16.46 35.63
C ALA A 36 -36.71 16.36 35.80
N SER A 37 -36.16 17.41 36.38
CA SER A 37 -34.76 17.66 36.74
C SER A 37 -34.20 16.70 37.80
N ARG A 38 -32.89 16.38 37.68
CA ARG A 38 -31.87 16.05 38.71
C ARG A 38 -31.05 14.80 38.34
N ARG A 39 -29.83 15.00 37.83
CA ARG A 39 -28.70 14.04 37.95
C ARG A 39 -27.43 14.87 38.16
N ARG A 40 -26.83 14.84 39.35
CA ARG A 40 -25.79 13.89 39.80
C ARG A 40 -24.64 13.80 38.80
N ARG A 41 -23.48 14.29 39.26
CA ARG A 41 -22.17 14.23 38.61
C ARG A 41 -21.74 12.78 38.39
N SER A 42 -20.88 12.67 37.38
CA SER A 42 -19.87 11.63 37.11
C SER A 42 -20.37 10.28 36.59
N TRP A 43 -20.03 9.98 35.34
CA TRP A 43 -19.23 8.81 34.89
C TRP A 43 -19.32 8.69 33.35
N HIS A 44 -18.17 8.50 32.71
CA HIS A 44 -17.95 7.91 31.38
C HIS A 44 -19.09 7.95 30.35
N LEU A 45 -19.03 8.88 29.38
CA LEU A 45 -19.59 8.85 28.01
C LEU A 45 -19.35 10.27 27.44
N VAL A 46 -18.78 10.51 26.26
CA VAL A 46 -19.04 9.87 24.98
C VAL A 46 -17.74 9.80 24.15
N ARG A 47 -17.34 8.57 23.87
CA ARG A 47 -16.46 8.17 22.77
C ARG A 47 -16.96 8.75 21.44
N ARG A 48 -16.00 9.09 20.56
CA ARG A 48 -16.10 8.98 19.10
C ARG A 48 -17.22 9.79 18.43
N LEU A 49 -16.85 10.91 17.85
CA LEU A 49 -17.41 11.52 16.64
C LEU A 49 -16.49 12.72 16.40
N VAL A 50 -15.58 12.65 15.44
CA VAL A 50 -15.84 12.94 14.03
C VAL A 50 -14.96 12.05 13.14
N ALA A 51 -15.61 11.30 12.25
CA ALA A 51 -15.04 10.75 11.04
C ALA A 51 -15.45 11.69 9.90
N PHE A 52 -14.53 12.47 9.35
CA PHE A 52 -14.72 13.41 8.23
C PHE A 52 -13.32 13.62 7.63
N VAL A 53 -13.01 13.50 6.34
CA VAL A 53 -13.79 13.31 5.10
C VAL A 53 -12.91 12.55 4.11
N VAL A 54 -13.49 11.54 3.45
CA VAL A 54 -13.18 11.04 2.10
C VAL A 54 -11.70 10.88 1.77
N ALA A 55 -11.26 9.62 1.78
CA ALA A 55 -10.38 9.09 0.75
C ALA A 55 -10.68 9.81 -0.56
N ALA A 56 -9.77 10.66 -1.05
CA ALA A 56 -9.91 11.37 -2.32
C ALA A 56 -10.40 10.37 -3.36
N ALA A 57 -11.72 10.34 -3.53
CA ALA A 57 -12.40 9.27 -4.19
C ALA A 57 -12.29 9.65 -5.63
N LEU A 58 -11.38 8.98 -6.34
CA LEU A 58 -11.33 8.99 -7.79
C LEU A 58 -10.95 10.39 -8.33
N LEU A 59 -9.88 10.43 -9.12
CA LEU A 59 -9.72 11.49 -10.11
C LEU A 59 -10.90 11.40 -11.10
N VAL A 60 -12.07 11.94 -10.74
CA VAL A 60 -13.16 12.20 -11.67
C VAL A 60 -12.99 13.64 -12.13
N GLY A 61 -12.27 13.79 -13.22
CA GLY A 61 -12.41 14.96 -14.07
C GLY A 61 -13.81 14.93 -14.69
N CYS A 62 -14.71 15.76 -14.19
CA CYS A 62 -15.94 16.11 -14.91
C CYS A 62 -15.55 17.05 -16.06
N ALA A 63 -15.25 16.49 -17.23
CA ALA A 63 -15.40 17.22 -18.48
C ALA A 63 -16.88 17.15 -18.87
N SER A 64 -17.55 18.31 -18.88
CA SER A 64 -18.91 18.49 -19.37
C SER A 64 -18.99 18.14 -20.86
N SER A 65 -19.71 17.08 -21.21
CA SER A 65 -20.15 16.82 -22.58
C SER A 65 -21.57 17.35 -22.76
N GLU A 66 -21.74 18.37 -23.60
CA GLU A 66 -23.03 18.83 -24.07
C GLU A 66 -23.76 17.73 -24.84
N GLU A 67 -25.07 17.64 -24.60
CA GLU A 67 -26.00 16.73 -25.25
C GLU A 67 -26.14 17.03 -26.75
N GLY A 68 -25.82 16.04 -27.58
CA GLY A 68 -26.10 16.03 -29.02
C GLY A 68 -26.82 14.73 -29.41
N SER A 69 -27.98 14.88 -30.04
CA SER A 69 -29.04 13.88 -30.23
C SER A 69 -28.65 12.54 -30.87
N VAL A 70 -29.34 11.49 -30.42
CA VAL A 70 -29.39 10.15 -31.01
C VAL A 70 -30.15 10.14 -32.34
N ALA A 71 -29.54 9.57 -33.39
CA ALA A 71 -30.24 8.88 -34.47
C ALA A 71 -29.32 7.88 -35.22
N GLY A 72 -29.79 6.64 -35.39
CA GLY A 72 -29.53 5.87 -36.63
C GLY A 72 -28.51 4.72 -36.62
N ARG A 73 -29.03 3.50 -36.38
CA ARG A 73 -28.68 2.16 -36.94
C ARG A 73 -27.43 2.00 -37.83
N GLY A 74 -26.69 0.90 -37.60
CA GLY A 74 -25.94 0.19 -38.65
C GLY A 74 -24.94 -0.85 -38.12
N ALA A 75 -25.08 -2.10 -38.53
CA ALA A 75 -24.22 -3.23 -38.18
C ALA A 75 -22.88 -3.23 -38.96
N GLY A 76 -21.81 -3.80 -38.39
CA GLY A 76 -20.66 -4.29 -39.16
C GLY A 76 -19.34 -4.36 -38.40
N GLY A 77 -18.72 -5.56 -38.40
CA GLY A 77 -17.27 -5.73 -38.52
C GLY A 77 -16.40 -5.53 -37.28
N ALA A 78 -16.01 -6.63 -36.66
CA ALA A 78 -14.85 -6.69 -35.79
C ALA A 78 -13.56 -6.62 -36.63
N GLU A 79 -12.71 -5.63 -36.38
CA GLU A 79 -11.30 -5.64 -36.76
C GLU A 79 -10.45 -5.15 -35.59
N SER A 80 -9.66 -6.08 -35.04
CA SER A 80 -8.63 -5.83 -34.05
C SER A 80 -7.45 -5.11 -34.70
N SER A 81 -7.29 -3.82 -34.44
CA SER A 81 -6.05 -3.10 -34.73
C SER A 81 -5.15 -3.10 -33.50
N GLY A 82 -4.14 -3.97 -33.52
CA GLY A 82 -3.02 -3.90 -32.61
C GLY A 82 -2.23 -2.62 -32.89
N SER A 83 -2.28 -1.65 -31.98
CA SER A 83 -1.36 -0.52 -31.99
C SER A 83 -0.11 -0.91 -31.21
N SER A 84 0.95 -1.24 -31.95
CA SER A 84 2.32 -1.24 -31.45
C SER A 84 2.71 0.20 -31.16
N GLN A 85 2.44 0.69 -29.95
CA GLN A 85 3.04 1.92 -29.47
C GLN A 85 4.51 1.65 -29.16
N SER A 86 5.39 2.21 -29.99
CA SER A 86 6.82 2.32 -29.69
C SER A 86 7.00 3.03 -28.35
N SER A 87 7.64 2.35 -27.40
CA SER A 87 7.96 2.92 -26.08
C SER A 87 8.76 4.22 -26.24
N PRO A 88 8.44 5.28 -25.48
CA PRO A 88 9.22 6.52 -25.52
C PRO A 88 10.65 6.24 -25.04
N VAL A 89 11.60 6.82 -25.75
CA VAL A 89 13.02 6.87 -25.42
C VAL A 89 13.20 7.36 -23.97
N THR A 90 14.04 6.67 -23.21
CA THR A 90 14.36 6.95 -21.81
C THR A 90 14.89 8.37 -21.63
N THR A 91 14.09 9.29 -21.10
CA THR A 91 14.64 10.53 -20.52
C THR A 91 15.00 10.23 -19.08
N ALA A 92 16.31 10.17 -18.80
CA ALA A 92 16.81 10.16 -17.43
C ALA A 92 16.17 11.31 -16.64
N ARG A 93 15.81 11.07 -15.38
CA ARG A 93 15.26 12.13 -14.53
C ARG A 93 16.38 13.15 -14.28
N THR A 94 16.13 14.40 -14.65
CA THR A 94 17.10 15.49 -14.45
C THR A 94 16.67 16.34 -13.27
N PHE A 95 17.59 16.53 -12.32
CA PHE A 95 17.37 17.38 -11.15
C PHE A 95 18.29 18.60 -11.20
N PRO A 96 17.85 19.77 -10.69
CA PRO A 96 18.74 20.93 -10.51
C PRO A 96 19.93 20.56 -9.62
N PRO A 97 21.05 21.30 -9.65
CA PRO A 97 22.17 21.08 -8.74
C PRO A 97 21.80 21.44 -7.29
N PRO A 98 22.38 20.77 -6.27
CA PRO A 98 22.15 21.12 -4.87
C PRO A 98 22.70 22.50 -4.52
N PRO A 99 22.13 23.18 -3.51
CA PRO A 99 22.72 24.38 -2.92
C PRO A 99 24.15 24.15 -2.45
N ALA A 100 24.95 25.23 -2.43
CA ALA A 100 26.36 25.13 -2.07
C ALA A 100 26.56 24.80 -0.59
N GLY A 101 27.04 23.58 -0.32
CA GLY A 101 27.43 23.12 1.01
C GLY A 101 26.23 22.78 1.89
N VAL A 102 26.14 21.51 2.29
CA VAL A 102 25.16 21.08 3.29
C VAL A 102 25.75 21.28 4.68
N PRO A 103 25.12 22.05 5.58
CA PRO A 103 25.62 22.21 6.94
C PRO A 103 25.78 20.86 7.66
N SER A 104 26.81 20.78 8.50
CA SER A 104 27.01 19.67 9.43
C SER A 104 26.86 20.17 10.87
N GLY A 105 26.44 19.29 11.78
CA GLY A 105 26.24 19.63 13.19
C GLY A 105 24.81 20.05 13.55
N SER A 106 24.66 20.62 14.74
CA SER A 106 23.39 20.98 15.36
C SER A 106 22.63 22.07 14.61
N LEU A 107 21.30 22.03 14.70
CA LEU A 107 20.43 23.12 14.27
C LEU A 107 20.54 24.31 15.23
N THR A 108 20.19 25.51 14.77
CA THR A 108 20.06 26.69 15.63
C THR A 108 18.87 26.55 16.58
N ALA A 109 18.91 27.26 17.71
CA ALA A 109 17.80 27.22 18.68
C ALA A 109 16.50 27.74 18.06
N GLU A 110 16.61 28.73 17.17
CA GLU A 110 15.50 29.31 16.41
C GLU A 110 14.89 28.29 15.45
N ALA A 111 15.71 27.53 14.73
CA ALA A 111 15.23 26.48 13.81
C ALA A 111 14.52 25.36 14.57
N ILE A 112 15.06 24.94 15.73
CA ILE A 112 14.42 23.93 16.59
C ILE A 112 13.05 24.44 17.08
N ALA A 113 12.98 25.67 17.60
CA ALA A 113 11.73 26.26 18.05
C ALA A 113 10.71 26.44 16.91
N ALA A 114 11.18 26.74 15.69
CA ALA A 114 10.33 26.81 14.50
C ALA A 114 9.76 25.44 14.12
N ILE A 115 10.56 24.37 14.13
CA ILE A 115 10.08 23.00 13.87
C ILE A 115 8.99 22.61 14.89
N ASP A 116 9.22 22.88 16.19
CA ASP A 116 8.26 22.58 17.24
C ASP A 116 6.95 23.36 17.06
N ALA A 117 7.03 24.64 16.65
CA ALA A 117 5.87 25.46 16.35
C ALA A 117 5.07 24.91 15.15
N LEU A 118 5.75 24.49 14.08
CA LEU A 118 5.13 23.90 12.88
C LEU A 118 4.44 22.56 13.17
N LEU A 119 5.01 21.74 14.07
CA LEU A 119 4.36 20.51 14.52
C LEU A 119 3.05 20.78 15.27
N VAL A 120 3.00 21.84 16.08
CA VAL A 120 1.76 22.27 16.75
C VAL A 120 0.73 22.77 15.74
N ASP A 121 1.17 23.47 14.69
CA ASP A 121 0.30 23.92 13.61
C ASP A 121 -0.27 22.73 12.83
N LEU A 122 0.57 21.75 12.48
CA LEU A 122 0.15 20.49 11.85
C LEU A 122 -0.87 19.73 12.72
N GLU A 123 -0.58 19.58 14.01
CA GLU A 123 -1.46 18.91 14.97
C GLU A 123 -2.82 19.60 15.04
N SER A 124 -2.82 20.93 15.12
CA SER A 124 -4.04 21.73 15.11
C SER A 124 -4.81 21.59 13.81
N ALA A 125 -4.12 21.63 12.66
CA ALA A 125 -4.73 21.52 11.34
C ALA A 125 -5.38 20.14 11.13
N ILE A 126 -4.73 19.06 11.54
CA ILE A 126 -5.29 17.70 11.39
C ILE A 126 -6.45 17.46 12.37
N LEU A 127 -6.34 17.89 13.62
CA LEU A 127 -7.37 17.61 14.65
C LEU A 127 -8.61 18.49 14.52
N LEU A 128 -8.46 19.73 14.02
CA LEU A 128 -9.53 20.71 13.87
C LEU A 128 -10.16 20.73 12.47
N ALA A 129 -9.88 19.72 11.62
CA ALA A 129 -10.34 19.56 10.23
C ALA A 129 -11.88 19.40 10.06
N ILE A 130 -12.64 20.18 10.82
CA ILE A 130 -14.06 20.47 10.69
C ILE A 130 -14.12 21.91 10.18
N ASP A 131 -14.05 22.11 8.86
CA ASP A 131 -14.32 23.38 8.16
C ASP A 131 -13.37 24.59 8.39
N VAL A 132 -12.07 24.40 8.66
CA VAL A 132 -11.11 25.51 8.79
C VAL A 132 -9.98 25.36 7.77
N GLU A 133 -9.66 26.45 7.05
CA GLU A 133 -8.46 26.59 6.22
C GLU A 133 -7.25 26.02 6.98
N MET A 134 -6.64 24.95 6.45
CA MET A 134 -5.42 24.39 7.03
C MET A 134 -4.28 25.38 6.78
N THR A 135 -4.04 26.23 7.77
CA THR A 135 -3.05 27.32 7.74
C THR A 135 -1.86 26.98 8.64
N VAL A 136 -0.72 27.56 8.30
CA VAL A 136 0.52 27.47 9.08
C VAL A 136 0.97 28.88 9.42
N ARG A 137 1.58 29.08 10.59
CA ARG A 137 2.13 30.41 10.92
C ARG A 137 3.32 30.71 10.01
N SER A 138 3.31 31.89 9.40
CA SER A 138 4.39 32.35 8.52
C SER A 138 5.73 32.56 9.24
N ALA A 139 5.71 32.97 10.51
CA ALA A 139 6.96 33.26 11.25
C ALA A 139 7.88 32.04 11.41
N PRO A 140 7.42 30.85 11.85
CA PRO A 140 8.23 29.63 11.80
C PRO A 140 8.73 29.25 10.41
N LEU A 141 7.89 29.38 9.37
CA LEU A 141 8.29 29.09 7.99
C LEU A 141 9.40 30.02 7.51
N GLU A 142 9.33 31.30 7.87
CA GLU A 142 10.37 32.29 7.55
C GLU A 142 11.72 31.91 8.18
N VAL A 143 11.71 31.45 9.44
CA VAL A 143 12.93 30.97 10.12
C VAL A 143 13.55 29.80 9.38
N LEU A 144 12.76 28.82 8.93
CA LEU A 144 13.29 27.68 8.18
C LEU A 144 13.80 28.11 6.80
N ALA A 145 13.03 28.93 6.07
CA ALA A 145 13.36 29.39 4.72
C ALA A 145 14.66 30.21 4.67
N SER A 146 14.89 31.06 5.67
CA SER A 146 16.07 31.94 5.75
C SER A 146 17.27 31.33 6.49
N SER A 147 17.15 30.07 6.95
CA SER A 147 18.20 29.38 7.73
C SER A 147 19.48 29.09 6.94
N GLY A 148 19.37 28.91 5.62
CA GLY A 148 20.44 28.37 4.77
C GLY A 148 20.75 26.88 5.01
N ASP A 149 20.00 26.19 5.87
CA ASP A 149 20.20 24.77 6.17
C ASP A 149 19.23 23.89 5.38
N VAL A 150 19.68 23.45 4.20
CA VAL A 150 18.89 22.64 3.27
C VAL A 150 18.36 21.33 3.89
N ARG A 151 18.94 20.83 4.99
CA ARG A 151 18.42 19.64 5.69
C ARG A 151 17.01 19.88 6.23
N LEU A 152 16.63 21.12 6.52
CA LEU A 152 15.29 21.50 6.97
C LEU A 152 14.23 21.34 5.88
N ALA A 153 14.63 21.22 4.61
CA ALA A 153 13.71 20.91 3.53
C ALA A 153 13.02 19.53 3.69
N TRP A 154 13.65 18.59 4.42
CA TRP A 154 13.01 17.33 4.79
C TRP A 154 11.80 17.52 5.72
N VAL A 155 11.88 18.47 6.66
CA VAL A 155 10.75 18.84 7.53
C VAL A 155 9.62 19.46 6.69
N LEU A 156 9.96 20.37 5.77
CA LEU A 156 8.99 21.00 4.88
C LEU A 156 8.33 19.98 3.94
N SER A 157 9.09 19.01 3.42
CA SER A 157 8.56 17.89 2.62
C SER A 157 7.54 17.06 3.41
N ASP A 158 7.83 16.70 4.66
CA ASP A 158 6.87 15.96 5.48
C ASP A 158 5.61 16.79 5.78
N LEU A 159 5.73 18.09 6.03
CA LEU A 159 4.57 18.97 6.20
C LEU A 159 3.72 19.01 4.92
N LEU A 160 4.34 19.18 3.74
CA LEU A 160 3.65 19.14 2.45
C LEU A 160 2.93 17.80 2.25
N ARG A 161 3.44 16.68 2.78
CA ARG A 161 2.74 15.40 2.66
C ARG A 161 1.34 15.45 3.28
N PHE A 162 1.19 16.12 4.42
CA PHE A 162 -0.07 16.20 5.16
C PHE A 162 -0.93 17.41 4.78
N MET A 163 -0.33 18.44 4.17
CA MET A 163 -0.99 19.73 3.86
C MET A 163 -1.19 19.98 2.36
N GLN A 164 -1.01 18.96 1.53
CA GLN A 164 -1.17 19.06 0.08
C GLN A 164 -2.57 19.57 -0.30
N GLY A 165 -2.62 20.58 -1.17
CA GLY A 165 -3.86 21.16 -1.69
C GLY A 165 -4.56 22.12 -0.74
N THR A 166 -3.85 22.67 0.27
CA THR A 166 -4.36 23.69 1.19
C THR A 166 -3.50 24.95 1.12
N ASP A 167 -4.04 26.09 1.54
CA ASP A 167 -3.28 27.37 1.56
C ASP A 167 -2.00 27.26 2.40
N GLY A 168 -2.06 26.63 3.56
CA GLY A 168 -0.86 26.37 4.36
C GLY A 168 0.14 25.42 3.67
N GLY A 169 -0.32 24.54 2.77
CA GLY A 169 0.55 23.75 1.92
C GLY A 169 1.29 24.61 0.90
N ASP A 170 0.60 25.59 0.31
CA ASP A 170 1.22 26.57 -0.61
C ASP A 170 2.27 27.42 0.11
N ASP A 171 1.99 27.87 1.34
CA ASP A 171 2.96 28.61 2.18
C ASP A 171 4.22 27.76 2.50
N VAL A 172 4.02 26.47 2.81
CA VAL A 172 5.13 25.53 3.06
C VAL A 172 5.93 25.31 1.77
N ALA A 173 5.26 25.23 0.62
CA ALA A 173 5.91 25.09 -0.67
C ALA A 173 6.79 26.31 -0.96
N GLU A 174 6.28 27.54 -0.81
CA GLU A 174 7.06 28.78 -0.98
C GLU A 174 8.28 28.82 -0.04
N ALA A 175 8.12 28.43 1.22
CA ALA A 175 9.24 28.32 2.16
C ALA A 175 10.31 27.32 1.67
N ALA A 176 9.89 26.19 1.10
CA ALA A 176 10.79 25.20 0.53
C ALA A 176 11.47 25.69 -0.76
N GLU A 177 10.77 26.40 -1.64
CA GLU A 177 11.35 27.01 -2.84
C GLU A 177 12.44 28.02 -2.46
N ARG A 178 12.20 28.87 -1.44
CA ARG A 178 13.20 29.83 -0.95
C ARG A 178 14.42 29.16 -0.31
N LEU A 179 14.21 28.08 0.44
CA LEU A 179 15.30 27.34 1.08
C LEU A 179 16.17 26.58 0.07
N THR A 180 15.54 25.99 -0.94
CA THR A 180 16.20 25.06 -1.88
C THR A 180 16.59 25.70 -3.21
N GLY A 181 15.96 26.82 -3.58
CA GLY A 181 16.08 27.44 -4.90
C GLY A 181 15.38 26.66 -6.02
N VAL A 182 14.54 25.68 -5.68
CA VAL A 182 13.83 24.81 -6.64
C VAL A 182 12.41 25.32 -6.78
N GLU A 183 11.93 25.47 -8.02
CA GLU A 183 10.51 25.74 -8.28
C GLU A 183 9.70 24.43 -8.14
N LEU A 184 8.70 24.43 -7.27
CA LEU A 184 7.98 23.23 -6.82
C LEU A 184 6.57 23.12 -7.43
N GLY A 185 5.93 24.24 -7.76
CA GLY A 185 4.59 24.30 -8.34
C GLY A 185 3.48 23.82 -7.40
N SER A 186 2.26 24.34 -7.55
CA SER A 186 1.20 24.15 -6.53
C SER A 186 0.62 22.73 -6.42
N SER A 187 0.45 22.00 -7.52
CA SER A 187 -0.22 20.68 -7.50
C SER A 187 0.71 19.48 -7.32
N GLY A 188 2.02 19.70 -7.15
CA GLY A 188 3.02 18.63 -7.08
C GLY A 188 4.21 18.93 -6.16
N ALA A 189 4.14 20.00 -5.35
CA ALA A 189 5.27 20.50 -4.57
C ALA A 189 5.93 19.43 -3.70
N TRP A 190 5.11 18.61 -3.02
CA TRP A 190 5.63 17.52 -2.19
C TRP A 190 6.47 16.52 -3.00
N THR A 191 5.96 16.08 -4.15
CA THR A 191 6.67 15.10 -4.98
C THR A 191 7.93 15.70 -5.56
N ALA A 192 7.84 16.91 -6.11
CA ALA A 192 8.98 17.64 -6.68
C ALA A 192 10.09 17.85 -5.64
N LEU A 193 9.74 18.34 -4.45
CA LEU A 193 10.70 18.60 -3.38
C LEU A 193 11.36 17.31 -2.93
N THR A 194 10.55 16.28 -2.63
CA THR A 194 11.06 15.01 -2.11
C THR A 194 11.98 14.32 -3.10
N ASP A 195 11.62 14.29 -4.39
CA ASP A 195 12.46 13.70 -5.42
C ASP A 195 13.82 14.42 -5.52
N VAL A 196 13.82 15.75 -5.44
CA VAL A 196 15.05 16.56 -5.43
C VAL A 196 15.91 16.26 -4.20
N LEU A 197 15.32 16.20 -3.00
CA LEU A 197 16.06 15.89 -1.78
C LEU A 197 16.68 14.49 -1.80
N ILE A 198 15.97 13.52 -2.39
CA ILE A 198 16.50 12.17 -2.63
C ILE A 198 17.66 12.23 -3.62
N ALA A 199 17.50 12.93 -4.76
CA ALA A 199 18.52 13.02 -5.79
C ALA A 199 19.80 13.73 -5.33
N TRP A 200 19.67 14.72 -4.44
CA TRP A 200 20.78 15.42 -3.80
C TRP A 200 21.43 14.65 -2.65
N ASP A 201 20.84 13.51 -2.24
CA ASP A 201 21.20 12.77 -1.03
C ASP A 201 21.35 13.69 0.20
N VAL A 202 20.37 14.58 0.41
CA VAL A 202 20.42 15.51 1.55
C VAL A 202 20.36 14.72 2.85
N PRO A 203 21.31 14.85 3.79
CA PRO A 203 21.27 14.17 5.07
C PRO A 203 20.08 14.65 5.92
N ALA A 204 19.59 13.78 6.78
CA ALA A 204 18.55 14.14 7.75
C ALA A 204 19.08 15.20 8.73
N PRO A 205 18.27 16.19 9.12
CA PRO A 205 18.65 17.10 10.19
C PRO A 205 18.72 16.36 11.56
N PRO A 206 19.51 16.85 12.53
CA PRO A 206 19.48 16.31 13.89
C PRO A 206 18.06 16.30 14.48
N GLY A 207 17.68 15.21 15.15
CA GLY A 207 16.35 15.05 15.74
C GLY A 207 15.22 14.71 14.76
N TYR A 208 15.53 14.49 13.48
CA TYR A 208 14.52 14.28 12.44
C TYR A 208 13.59 13.08 12.67
N VAL A 209 14.12 11.96 13.19
CA VAL A 209 13.28 10.78 13.49
C VAL A 209 12.24 11.10 14.57
N ALA A 210 12.61 11.88 15.59
CA ALA A 210 11.67 12.31 16.63
C ALA A 210 10.60 13.27 16.07
N PHE A 211 10.99 14.17 15.16
CA PHE A 211 10.04 15.00 14.40
C PHE A 211 9.07 14.13 13.59
N LYS A 212 9.58 13.18 12.79
CA LYS A 212 8.74 12.28 11.97
C LYS A 212 7.78 11.48 12.81
N LYS A 213 8.25 10.87 13.90
CA LYS A 213 7.41 10.14 14.83
C LYS A 213 6.21 10.99 15.24
N ARG A 214 6.46 12.21 15.72
CA ARG A 214 5.40 13.12 16.16
C ARG A 214 4.46 13.51 15.01
N ALA A 215 4.98 13.84 13.84
CA ALA A 215 4.15 14.18 12.68
C ALA A 215 3.23 13.02 12.24
N PHE A 216 3.75 11.79 12.23
CA PHE A 216 3.02 10.60 11.79
C PHE A 216 2.01 10.13 12.84
N GLU A 217 2.35 10.20 14.13
CA GLU A 217 1.45 9.80 15.23
C GLU A 217 0.20 10.68 15.36
N ILE A 218 0.23 11.92 14.86
CA ILE A 218 -0.96 12.77 14.75
C ILE A 218 -2.03 12.10 13.87
N THR A 219 -1.59 11.41 12.80
CA THR A 219 -2.49 10.68 11.89
C THR A 219 -2.82 9.29 12.45
N ASP A 220 -1.81 8.55 12.91
CA ASP A 220 -2.02 7.22 13.48
C ASP A 220 -0.95 6.87 14.53
N VAL A 221 -1.36 6.93 15.80
CA VAL A 221 -0.50 6.58 16.95
C VAL A 221 0.04 5.15 16.87
N ARG A 222 -0.57 4.26 16.08
CA ARG A 222 -0.11 2.87 15.98
C ARG A 222 1.23 2.73 15.24
N TRP A 223 1.73 3.79 14.60
CA TRP A 223 3.05 3.79 13.98
C TRP A 223 4.22 3.96 14.96
N SER A 224 3.99 4.20 16.26
CA SER A 224 5.07 4.41 17.24
C SER A 224 6.20 3.38 17.13
N PHE A 225 5.84 2.09 17.00
CA PHE A 225 6.83 1.00 16.94
C PHE A 225 7.79 1.11 15.75
N LEU A 226 7.37 1.75 14.64
CA LEU A 226 8.25 1.97 13.48
C LEU A 226 9.31 3.02 13.76
N PHE A 227 9.15 3.88 14.78
CA PHE A 227 10.08 4.98 15.08
C PHE A 227 10.76 4.83 16.44
N ASP A 228 10.26 3.95 17.30
CA ASP A 228 10.77 3.74 18.66
C ASP A 228 12.04 2.89 18.73
N ASP A 229 12.36 2.19 17.64
CA ASP A 229 13.55 1.35 17.54
C ASP A 229 14.76 2.18 17.09
N PRO A 230 15.72 2.45 17.98
CA PRO A 230 16.94 3.21 17.64
C PRO A 230 17.90 2.42 16.75
N ASP A 231 17.76 1.09 16.71
CA ASP A 231 18.61 0.20 15.92
C ASP A 231 18.01 -0.10 14.54
N ALA A 232 16.82 0.44 14.24
CA ALA A 232 16.12 0.22 12.98
C ALA A 232 17.00 0.57 11.76
N ALA A 233 17.15 -0.40 10.86
CA ALA A 233 17.81 -0.24 9.57
C ALA A 233 16.89 0.45 8.53
N ILE A 234 16.24 1.55 8.93
CA ILE A 234 15.29 2.32 8.11
C ILE A 234 15.87 3.70 7.82
N ASP A 235 15.97 4.06 6.54
CA ASP A 235 16.21 5.46 6.15
C ASP A 235 14.89 6.24 6.21
N TYR A 236 14.65 6.87 7.35
CA TYR A 236 13.40 7.59 7.59
C TYR A 236 13.18 8.76 6.64
N ARG A 237 14.21 9.33 5.99
CA ARG A 237 14.05 10.37 4.95
C ARG A 237 13.15 9.91 3.82
N LEU A 238 13.22 8.62 3.50
CA LEU A 238 12.48 8.01 2.40
C LEU A 238 11.08 7.56 2.80
N VAL A 239 10.78 7.51 4.10
CA VAL A 239 9.51 7.02 4.64
C VAL A 239 8.42 8.09 4.50
N SER A 240 7.31 7.74 3.85
CA SER A 240 6.13 8.61 3.72
C SER A 240 4.82 7.83 3.88
N TRP A 241 3.73 8.55 4.12
CA TRP A 241 2.41 7.96 4.27
C TRP A 241 1.75 7.69 2.91
N GLY A 242 1.31 6.45 2.68
CA GLY A 242 0.66 6.01 1.44
C GLY A 242 -0.82 6.40 1.28
N GLY A 243 -1.40 7.11 2.26
CA GLY A 243 -2.82 7.52 2.23
C GLY A 243 -3.79 6.47 2.80
N VAL A 244 -3.27 5.40 3.42
CA VAL A 244 -4.06 4.38 4.13
C VAL A 244 -3.45 4.12 5.50
N LEU A 245 -4.26 3.69 6.46
CA LEU A 245 -3.79 3.40 7.82
C LEU A 245 -3.22 1.99 7.95
N ILE A 246 -2.61 1.69 9.10
CA ILE A 246 -2.08 0.36 9.42
C ILE A 246 -3.20 -0.70 9.49
N ASP A 247 -2.95 -1.89 8.93
CA ASP A 247 -3.79 -3.08 9.15
C ASP A 247 -3.32 -3.81 10.41
N ASP A 248 -3.94 -3.50 11.55
CA ASP A 248 -3.73 -4.14 12.85
C ASP A 248 -4.88 -5.08 13.23
N ARG A 249 -5.73 -5.44 12.27
CA ARG A 249 -6.89 -6.29 12.53
C ARG A 249 -6.41 -7.66 13.07
N PRO A 250 -7.17 -8.26 14.01
CA PRO A 250 -6.88 -9.61 14.45
C PRO A 250 -6.74 -10.59 13.28
N LEU A 251 -5.82 -11.54 13.40
CA LEU A 251 -5.62 -12.61 12.42
C LEU A 251 -6.96 -13.30 12.10
N GLY A 252 -7.27 -13.44 10.81
CA GLY A 252 -8.51 -14.04 10.33
C GLY A 252 -9.72 -13.10 10.31
N SER A 253 -9.55 -11.81 10.63
CA SER A 253 -10.64 -10.85 10.57
C SER A 253 -11.07 -10.57 9.13
N THR A 254 -12.36 -10.80 8.85
CA THR A 254 -13.01 -10.44 7.57
C THR A 254 -13.67 -9.06 7.61
N SER A 255 -13.57 -8.36 8.74
CA SER A 255 -14.19 -7.05 8.92
C SER A 255 -13.45 -5.96 8.13
N PRO A 256 -14.17 -4.94 7.61
CA PRO A 256 -13.57 -3.74 7.05
C PRO A 256 -12.66 -3.03 8.07
N CYS A 257 -11.65 -2.32 7.60
CA CYS A 257 -10.77 -1.51 8.44
C CYS A 257 -11.54 -0.28 8.99
N PRO A 258 -11.71 -0.13 10.32
CA PRO A 258 -12.47 0.99 10.90
C PRO A 258 -11.88 2.40 10.69
N GLY A 259 -10.75 2.53 9.98
CA GLY A 259 -10.11 3.81 9.64
C GLY A 259 -9.49 3.85 8.23
N GLY A 260 -9.81 2.89 7.35
CA GLY A 260 -9.30 2.90 5.97
C GLY A 260 -7.85 2.38 5.84
N CYS A 261 -7.64 1.11 6.20
CA CYS A 261 -6.46 0.35 5.81
C CYS A 261 -6.71 -0.47 4.55
N ILE A 262 -5.66 -1.08 4.00
CA ILE A 262 -5.79 -2.11 2.97
C ILE A 262 -5.79 -3.46 3.68
N PRO A 263 -6.96 -4.13 3.78
CA PRO A 263 -7.08 -5.33 4.59
C PRO A 263 -6.36 -6.49 3.92
N SER A 264 -5.39 -7.10 4.59
CA SER A 264 -4.83 -8.39 4.19
C SER A 264 -5.91 -9.50 4.15
N LEU A 265 -5.67 -10.53 3.33
CA LEU A 265 -6.40 -11.80 3.37
C LEU A 265 -5.60 -12.83 4.16
N ASP A 266 -6.26 -13.50 5.09
CA ASP A 266 -5.68 -14.60 5.86
C ASP A 266 -6.41 -15.88 5.52
N ASP A 267 -5.68 -16.86 4.99
CA ASP A 267 -6.19 -18.17 4.60
C ASP A 267 -7.48 -18.07 3.76
N PRO A 268 -7.50 -17.27 2.67
CA PRO A 268 -8.69 -17.10 1.86
C PRO A 268 -9.12 -18.44 1.26
N ALA A 269 -10.43 -18.60 1.08
CA ALA A 269 -10.97 -19.78 0.43
C ALA A 269 -10.41 -19.91 -1.00
N LEU A 270 -10.17 -21.15 -1.42
CA LEU A 270 -9.71 -21.48 -2.76
C LEU A 270 -10.80 -22.19 -3.55
N THR A 271 -10.82 -21.97 -4.85
CA THR A 271 -11.66 -22.67 -5.81
C THR A 271 -10.76 -23.48 -6.75
N PRO A 272 -11.09 -24.74 -7.08
CA PRO A 272 -10.33 -25.48 -8.09
C PRO A 272 -10.42 -24.80 -9.46
N ALA A 273 -9.44 -25.03 -10.34
CA ALA A 273 -9.40 -24.43 -11.68
C ALA A 273 -10.71 -24.54 -12.48
N SER A 274 -11.45 -25.65 -12.33
CA SER A 274 -12.74 -25.88 -12.99
C SER A 274 -13.86 -24.93 -12.53
N GLY A 275 -13.75 -24.37 -11.32
CA GLY A 275 -14.65 -23.34 -10.79
C GLY A 275 -14.13 -21.91 -10.97
N GLY A 276 -12.93 -21.73 -11.53
CA GLY A 276 -12.30 -20.43 -11.74
C GLY A 276 -12.74 -19.69 -13.01
N GLY A 277 -13.87 -20.06 -13.62
CA GLY A 277 -14.38 -19.44 -14.85
C GLY A 277 -14.90 -18.01 -14.68
N TRP A 278 -15.02 -17.53 -13.43
CA TRP A 278 -15.39 -16.16 -13.10
C TRP A 278 -14.27 -15.15 -13.43
N TYR A 279 -13.01 -15.59 -13.40
CA TYR A 279 -11.87 -14.73 -13.72
C TYR A 279 -11.57 -14.77 -15.22
N PRO A 280 -11.36 -13.63 -15.89
CA PRO A 280 -11.09 -13.59 -17.33
C PRO A 280 -9.86 -14.40 -17.71
N ASP A 281 -9.93 -15.07 -18.86
CA ASP A 281 -8.83 -15.90 -19.39
C ASP A 281 -7.53 -15.11 -19.65
N ASP A 282 -7.66 -13.84 -20.04
CA ASP A 282 -6.57 -12.88 -20.24
C ASP A 282 -6.20 -12.10 -18.96
N GLY A 283 -6.95 -12.28 -17.88
CA GLY A 283 -6.66 -11.68 -16.57
C GLY A 283 -5.32 -12.16 -16.03
N LEU A 284 -4.51 -11.23 -15.52
CA LEU A 284 -3.22 -11.58 -14.94
C LEU A 284 -3.39 -12.28 -13.60
N VAL A 285 -2.66 -13.37 -13.41
CA VAL A 285 -2.49 -14.07 -12.14
C VAL A 285 -1.03 -14.08 -11.76
N PHE A 286 -0.78 -14.11 -10.46
CA PHE A 286 0.51 -14.48 -9.91
C PHE A 286 0.42 -15.95 -9.51
N GLY A 287 1.15 -16.82 -10.19
CA GLY A 287 1.20 -18.25 -9.90
C GLY A 287 2.31 -18.56 -8.90
N VAL A 288 1.98 -19.35 -7.88
CA VAL A 288 2.92 -19.87 -6.88
C VAL A 288 2.73 -21.37 -6.78
N GLU A 289 3.82 -22.12 -6.86
CA GLU A 289 3.83 -23.58 -6.66
C GLU A 289 4.81 -23.95 -5.56
N ILE A 290 4.33 -24.67 -4.54
CA ILE A 290 5.12 -25.14 -3.41
C ILE A 290 4.72 -26.58 -3.12
N GLY A 291 5.69 -27.49 -3.01
CA GLY A 291 5.41 -28.89 -2.66
C GLY A 291 4.45 -29.61 -3.62
N GLY A 292 4.36 -29.17 -4.88
CA GLY A 292 3.42 -29.69 -5.88
C GLY A 292 2.00 -29.13 -5.78
N GLU A 293 1.73 -28.20 -4.86
CA GLU A 293 0.47 -27.46 -4.79
C GLU A 293 0.62 -26.12 -5.51
N ALA A 294 -0.13 -25.94 -6.60
CA ALA A 294 -0.18 -24.73 -7.40
C ALA A 294 -1.40 -23.87 -7.03
N VAL A 295 -1.17 -22.58 -6.77
CA VAL A 295 -2.22 -21.59 -6.46
C VAL A 295 -2.03 -20.34 -7.31
N ALA A 296 -3.13 -19.88 -7.91
CA ALA A 296 -3.22 -18.64 -8.67
C ALA A 296 -3.81 -17.51 -7.81
N PHE A 297 -3.14 -16.37 -7.82
CA PHE A 297 -3.54 -15.14 -7.13
C PHE A 297 -4.01 -14.11 -8.18
N PRO A 298 -5.33 -13.90 -8.34
CA PRO A 298 -5.87 -12.97 -9.33
C PRO A 298 -5.40 -11.55 -9.06
N ARG A 299 -4.90 -10.85 -10.09
CA ARG A 299 -4.33 -9.52 -9.92
C ARG A 299 -5.32 -8.55 -9.27
N ASN A 300 -6.59 -8.60 -9.64
CA ASN A 300 -7.61 -7.69 -9.11
C ASN A 300 -7.89 -7.87 -7.60
N ILE A 301 -7.80 -9.11 -7.10
CA ILE A 301 -7.89 -9.41 -5.67
C ILE A 301 -6.63 -8.91 -4.98
N MET A 302 -5.46 -9.17 -5.56
CA MET A 302 -4.18 -8.70 -5.01
C MET A 302 -4.07 -7.16 -5.03
N GLU A 303 -4.64 -6.47 -6.01
CA GLU A 303 -4.71 -5.00 -6.05
C GLU A 303 -5.61 -4.44 -4.95
N THR A 304 -6.60 -5.22 -4.50
CA THR A 304 -7.52 -4.82 -3.45
C THR A 304 -6.98 -5.11 -2.05
N HIS A 305 -6.24 -6.20 -1.88
CA HIS A 305 -5.80 -6.70 -0.57
C HIS A 305 -4.31 -6.58 -0.30
N GLU A 306 -3.50 -6.59 -1.36
CA GLU A 306 -2.05 -6.36 -1.39
C GLU A 306 -1.18 -7.26 -0.50
N MET A 307 -1.78 -8.07 0.37
CA MET A 307 -1.13 -8.98 1.30
C MET A 307 -2.02 -10.20 1.46
N VAL A 308 -1.49 -11.38 1.16
CA VAL A 308 -2.13 -12.66 1.47
C VAL A 308 -1.22 -13.47 2.37
N ASN A 309 -1.75 -14.02 3.46
CA ASN A 309 -1.05 -14.97 4.31
C ASN A 309 -1.78 -16.29 4.23
N MET A 310 -1.12 -17.36 3.78
CA MET A 310 -1.76 -18.67 3.63
C MET A 310 -0.76 -19.82 3.69
N THR A 311 -1.27 -21.04 3.71
CA THR A 311 -0.46 -22.26 3.58
C THR A 311 -0.58 -22.81 2.17
N ILE A 312 0.54 -23.13 1.53
CA ILE A 312 0.63 -23.78 0.21
C ILE A 312 1.66 -24.90 0.30
N GLY A 313 1.33 -26.11 -0.11
CA GLY A 313 2.25 -27.24 -0.11
C GLY A 313 2.74 -27.60 1.30
N GLY A 314 1.93 -27.33 2.33
CA GLY A 314 2.29 -27.51 3.74
C GLY A 314 3.25 -26.46 4.31
N ARG A 315 3.60 -25.40 3.57
CA ARG A 315 4.47 -24.31 4.01
C ARG A 315 3.68 -23.03 4.23
N ARG A 316 3.99 -22.29 5.30
CA ARG A 316 3.38 -20.97 5.53
C ARG A 316 4.07 -19.91 4.70
N VAL A 317 3.29 -19.13 3.95
CA VAL A 317 3.79 -18.03 3.13
C VAL A 317 3.05 -16.72 3.38
N GLY A 318 3.80 -15.63 3.19
CA GLY A 318 3.27 -14.28 3.06
C GLY A 318 3.52 -13.76 1.64
N ILE A 319 2.49 -13.22 1.00
CA ILE A 319 2.49 -12.85 -0.42
C ILE A 319 2.10 -11.38 -0.55
N PRO A 320 3.09 -10.47 -0.48
CA PRO A 320 2.86 -9.06 -0.74
C PRO A 320 2.74 -8.78 -2.24
N TYR A 321 1.81 -7.91 -2.61
CA TYR A 321 1.73 -7.28 -3.92
C TYR A 321 1.78 -5.75 -3.79
N CYS A 322 2.91 -5.16 -4.18
CA CYS A 322 3.04 -3.71 -4.28
C CYS A 322 2.46 -3.24 -5.62
N THR A 323 1.22 -2.73 -5.60
CA THR A 323 0.54 -2.15 -6.77
C THR A 323 1.32 -1.00 -7.40
N LEU A 324 2.05 -0.22 -6.60
CA LEU A 324 2.89 0.90 -7.05
C LEU A 324 4.19 0.46 -7.72
N CYS A 325 4.64 -0.76 -7.40
CA CYS A 325 5.91 -1.30 -7.86
C CYS A 325 5.73 -2.35 -8.94
N GLY A 326 4.48 -2.72 -9.25
CA GLY A 326 4.18 -3.88 -10.10
C GLY A 326 4.81 -5.18 -9.59
N SER A 327 5.03 -5.33 -8.28
CA SER A 327 5.83 -6.39 -7.67
C SER A 327 5.01 -7.31 -6.80
N ALA A 328 4.79 -8.55 -7.27
CA ALA A 328 4.21 -9.64 -6.51
C ALA A 328 5.32 -10.58 -6.06
N GLN A 329 5.47 -10.74 -4.75
CA GLN A 329 6.48 -11.59 -4.14
C GLN A 329 5.81 -12.62 -3.24
N ALA A 330 6.52 -13.69 -2.92
CA ALA A 330 6.09 -14.68 -1.96
C ALA A 330 7.28 -15.05 -1.08
N PHE A 331 7.05 -15.17 0.22
CA PHE A 331 8.07 -15.44 1.21
C PHE A 331 7.64 -16.57 2.13
N PHE A 332 8.54 -17.51 2.42
CA PHE A 332 8.32 -18.45 3.51
C PHE A 332 8.41 -17.72 4.85
N THR A 333 7.39 -17.86 5.68
CA THR A 333 7.35 -17.28 7.02
C THR A 333 7.46 -18.33 8.13
N ASP A 334 7.17 -19.59 7.82
CA ASP A 334 7.29 -20.70 8.78
C ASP A 334 8.71 -20.93 9.29
N THR A 335 9.72 -20.65 8.47
CA THR A 335 11.14 -20.76 8.85
C THR A 335 11.48 -19.91 10.05
N VAL A 336 10.88 -18.72 10.18
CA VAL A 336 11.14 -17.80 11.30
C VAL A 336 10.68 -18.42 12.62
N ALA A 337 9.46 -18.93 12.68
CA ALA A 337 8.95 -19.58 13.89
C ALA A 337 9.72 -20.87 14.25
N ALA A 338 10.28 -21.54 13.25
CA ALA A 338 11.08 -22.74 13.46
C ALA A 338 12.52 -22.46 13.94
N THR A 339 13.07 -21.28 13.65
CA THR A 339 14.50 -20.98 13.83
C THR A 339 14.81 -19.87 14.82
N VAL A 340 13.86 -18.96 15.07
CA VAL A 340 14.06 -17.82 15.97
C VAL A 340 13.46 -18.12 17.35
N PRO A 341 14.28 -18.20 18.42
CA PRO A 341 13.78 -18.44 19.77
C PRO A 341 12.77 -17.38 20.22
N GLY A 342 11.68 -17.82 20.84
CA GLY A 342 10.64 -16.93 21.38
C GLY A 342 9.58 -16.49 20.37
N VAL A 343 9.73 -16.82 19.09
CA VAL A 343 8.68 -16.58 18.07
C VAL A 343 7.67 -17.72 18.11
N ALA A 344 6.46 -17.44 18.61
CA ALA A 344 5.44 -18.47 18.83
C ALA A 344 4.69 -18.91 17.55
N ARG A 345 4.64 -18.05 16.52
CA ARG A 345 3.96 -18.35 15.26
C ARG A 345 4.67 -17.68 14.08
N PRO A 346 4.49 -18.20 12.84
CA PRO A 346 5.04 -17.56 11.66
C PRO A 346 4.61 -16.08 11.56
N PRO A 347 5.50 -15.19 11.07
CA PRO A 347 5.14 -13.82 10.76
C PRO A 347 3.88 -13.75 9.91
N VAL A 348 3.00 -12.82 10.26
CA VAL A 348 1.79 -12.50 9.52
C VAL A 348 1.95 -11.10 8.97
N LEU A 349 2.19 -11.05 7.67
CA LEU A 349 2.54 -9.83 6.97
C LEU A 349 1.30 -8.95 6.80
N ARG A 350 1.48 -7.67 7.12
CA ARG A 350 0.44 -6.64 7.09
C ARG A 350 0.97 -5.38 6.42
N THR A 351 0.04 -4.59 5.88
CA THR A 351 0.36 -3.24 5.42
C THR A 351 0.59 -2.34 6.63
N SER A 352 1.70 -1.61 6.65
CA SER A 352 1.89 -0.51 7.59
C SER A 352 1.11 0.74 7.18
N GLY A 353 0.74 0.87 5.90
CA GLY A 353 0.27 2.11 5.29
C GLY A 353 1.39 3.10 4.94
N LEU A 354 2.65 2.78 5.29
CA LEU A 354 3.82 3.58 4.97
C LEU A 354 4.56 3.02 3.75
N LEU A 355 5.28 3.91 3.08
CA LEU A 355 6.03 3.64 1.87
C LEU A 355 7.47 4.14 2.03
N SER A 356 8.42 3.47 1.40
CA SER A 356 9.78 3.95 1.17
C SER A 356 10.06 3.97 -0.33
N ARG A 357 10.29 5.14 -0.92
CA ARG A 357 10.48 5.31 -2.38
C ARG A 357 9.39 4.62 -3.22
N SER A 358 8.13 4.90 -2.90
CA SER A 358 6.95 4.27 -3.51
C SER A 358 6.80 2.74 -3.28
N ASN A 359 7.73 2.09 -2.58
CA ASN A 359 7.61 0.70 -2.17
C ASN A 359 6.92 0.55 -0.82
N LYS A 360 6.11 -0.48 -0.67
CA LYS A 360 5.39 -0.74 0.58
C LYS A 360 6.34 -1.14 1.70
N ILE A 361 6.08 -0.62 2.89
CA ILE A 361 6.67 -1.11 4.12
C ILE A 361 5.65 -2.08 4.73
N MET A 362 6.05 -3.33 4.90
CA MET A 362 5.23 -4.35 5.55
C MET A 362 5.74 -4.60 6.96
N TYR A 363 4.89 -5.14 7.83
CA TYR A 363 5.27 -5.49 9.19
C TYR A 363 4.62 -6.80 9.62
N ASP A 364 5.18 -7.44 10.65
CA ASP A 364 4.57 -8.59 11.29
C ASP A 364 3.58 -8.15 12.38
N LEU A 365 2.35 -8.66 12.29
CA LEU A 365 1.26 -8.35 13.21
C LEU A 365 1.61 -8.59 14.69
N ASP A 366 2.39 -9.63 14.99
CA ASP A 366 2.70 -10.03 16.37
C ASP A 366 3.93 -9.34 16.94
N SER A 367 5.09 -9.54 16.30
CA SER A 367 6.37 -9.01 16.80
C SER A 367 6.50 -7.51 16.59
N ARG A 368 5.65 -6.91 15.74
CA ARG A 368 5.79 -5.54 15.25
C ARG A 368 7.10 -5.28 14.52
N SER A 369 7.81 -6.33 14.11
CA SER A 369 9.02 -6.16 13.30
C SER A 369 8.64 -5.68 11.90
N VAL A 370 9.41 -4.73 11.38
CA VAL A 370 9.20 -4.13 10.06
C VAL A 370 10.05 -4.89 9.04
N PHE A 371 9.51 -5.11 7.85
CA PHE A 371 10.22 -5.76 6.76
C PHE A 371 10.31 -4.86 5.53
N ASN A 372 11.49 -4.87 4.90
CA ASN A 372 11.62 -4.36 3.54
C ASN A 372 10.99 -5.37 2.56
N THR A 373 9.94 -4.94 1.87
CA THR A 373 9.14 -5.82 1.00
C THR A 373 9.94 -6.45 -0.14
N PHE A 374 10.96 -5.78 -0.71
CA PHE A 374 11.74 -6.31 -1.84
C PHE A 374 12.82 -7.30 -1.41
N THR A 375 13.44 -7.07 -0.26
CA THR A 375 14.57 -7.89 0.20
C THR A 375 14.14 -9.00 1.15
N GLY A 376 12.95 -8.90 1.75
CA GLY A 376 12.50 -9.81 2.81
C GLY A 376 13.24 -9.65 4.13
N ALA A 377 14.16 -8.69 4.25
CA ALA A 377 14.91 -8.42 5.48
C ALA A 377 14.02 -7.73 6.52
N ALA A 378 14.10 -8.18 7.77
CA ALA A 378 13.62 -7.41 8.91
C ALA A 378 14.54 -6.19 9.10
N VAL A 379 13.95 -5.01 9.19
CA VAL A 379 14.65 -3.71 9.26
C VAL A 379 14.25 -2.90 10.50
N SER A 380 13.50 -3.50 11.41
CA SER A 380 13.28 -3.00 12.77
C SER A 380 12.67 -4.11 13.62
N GLY A 381 12.85 -4.00 14.94
CA GLY A 381 12.20 -4.82 15.94
C GLY A 381 12.87 -6.17 16.18
N PRO A 382 12.25 -7.06 16.98
CA PRO A 382 12.89 -8.30 17.45
C PRO A 382 13.39 -9.23 16.33
N LEU A 383 12.76 -9.22 15.16
CA LEU A 383 13.20 -10.05 14.03
C LEU A 383 14.42 -9.45 13.31
N GLN A 384 14.63 -8.13 13.38
CA GLN A 384 15.89 -7.52 12.94
C GLN A 384 17.04 -7.94 13.87
N ASP A 385 16.82 -7.89 15.18
CA ASP A 385 17.83 -8.28 16.18
C ASP A 385 18.25 -9.75 16.02
N ALA A 386 17.32 -10.60 15.56
CA ALA A 386 17.57 -12.00 15.22
C ALA A 386 18.19 -12.20 13.82
N GLY A 387 18.41 -11.13 13.05
CA GLY A 387 19.00 -11.18 11.70
C GLY A 387 18.10 -11.84 10.66
N VAL A 388 16.78 -11.74 10.81
CA VAL A 388 15.83 -12.44 9.92
C VAL A 388 15.81 -11.82 8.52
N VAL A 389 16.01 -12.69 7.53
CA VAL A 389 15.70 -12.43 6.13
C VAL A 389 14.79 -13.55 5.65
N LEU A 390 13.60 -13.20 5.15
CA LEU A 390 12.63 -14.18 4.68
C LEU A 390 13.10 -14.84 3.39
N GLU A 391 13.00 -16.16 3.32
CA GLU A 391 13.33 -16.93 2.12
C GLU A 391 12.27 -16.68 1.03
N GLN A 392 12.70 -16.21 -0.13
CA GLN A 392 11.81 -15.90 -1.25
C GLN A 392 11.40 -17.15 -2.04
N VAL A 393 10.16 -17.14 -2.52
CA VAL A 393 9.57 -18.14 -3.42
C VAL A 393 9.50 -17.55 -4.83
N ALA A 394 9.66 -18.39 -5.86
CA ALA A 394 9.43 -17.97 -7.24
C ALA A 394 7.95 -17.64 -7.48
N VAL A 395 7.71 -16.52 -8.17
CA VAL A 395 6.36 -16.07 -8.57
C VAL A 395 6.32 -15.97 -10.09
N VAL A 396 5.35 -16.63 -10.71
CA VAL A 396 5.14 -16.62 -12.16
C VAL A 396 3.98 -15.67 -12.49
N THR A 397 4.29 -14.49 -13.03
CA THR A 397 3.25 -13.59 -13.56
C THR A 397 2.87 -14.01 -14.98
N THR A 398 1.61 -14.39 -15.16
CA THR A 398 1.06 -14.82 -16.46
C THR A 398 -0.46 -14.59 -16.53
N THR A 399 -1.11 -14.99 -17.63
CA THR A 399 -2.58 -14.98 -17.76
C THR A 399 -3.20 -16.21 -17.11
N TRP A 400 -4.44 -16.10 -16.66
CA TRP A 400 -5.18 -17.20 -16.05
C TRP A 400 -5.30 -18.41 -16.98
N ALA A 401 -5.58 -18.18 -18.27
CA ALA A 401 -5.69 -19.26 -19.25
C ALA A 401 -4.37 -20.03 -19.41
N ALA A 402 -3.24 -19.33 -19.49
CA ALA A 402 -1.94 -19.97 -19.64
C ALA A 402 -1.54 -20.72 -18.37
N TRP A 403 -1.78 -20.13 -17.19
CA TRP A 403 -1.52 -20.80 -15.91
C TRP A 403 -2.34 -22.08 -15.74
N ARG A 404 -3.66 -22.01 -15.98
CA ARG A 404 -4.56 -23.16 -15.85
C ARG A 404 -4.24 -24.28 -16.84
N LYS A 405 -3.76 -23.93 -18.04
CA LYS A 405 -3.38 -24.91 -19.06
C LYS A 405 -2.18 -25.74 -18.60
N ASP A 406 -1.15 -25.10 -18.04
CA ASP A 406 0.07 -25.78 -17.61
C ASP A 406 -0.07 -26.38 -16.20
N ASN A 407 -1.00 -25.85 -15.38
CA ASN A 407 -1.32 -26.33 -14.02
C ASN A 407 -2.81 -26.72 -13.89
N PRO A 408 -3.28 -27.83 -14.49
CA PRO A 408 -4.70 -28.18 -14.52
C PRO A 408 -5.31 -28.50 -13.14
N HIS A 409 -4.47 -28.83 -12.16
CA HIS A 409 -4.86 -29.08 -10.77
C HIS A 409 -4.70 -27.86 -9.86
N THR A 410 -4.33 -26.69 -10.41
CA THR A 410 -4.21 -25.46 -9.63
C THR A 410 -5.53 -25.10 -8.97
N SER A 411 -5.43 -24.40 -7.85
CA SER A 411 -6.54 -23.62 -7.32
C SER A 411 -6.35 -22.14 -7.63
N ILE A 412 -7.41 -21.36 -7.50
CA ILE A 412 -7.45 -19.89 -7.59
C ILE A 412 -8.10 -19.37 -6.31
N ILE A 413 -7.72 -18.19 -5.81
CA ILE A 413 -8.51 -17.55 -4.73
C ILE A 413 -9.98 -17.50 -5.14
N ALA A 414 -10.89 -17.82 -4.23
CA ALA A 414 -12.33 -17.80 -4.49
C ALA A 414 -12.79 -16.41 -4.98
N GLU A 415 -13.83 -16.37 -5.82
CA GLU A 415 -14.33 -15.14 -6.44
C GLU A 415 -14.63 -14.04 -5.41
N ASP A 416 -15.12 -14.42 -4.24
CA ASP A 416 -15.46 -13.50 -3.16
C ASP A 416 -14.33 -13.26 -2.13
N GLY A 417 -13.14 -13.81 -2.41
CA GLY A 417 -11.98 -13.83 -1.53
C GLY A 417 -12.17 -14.68 -0.26
N GLY A 418 -13.26 -15.46 -0.18
CA GLY A 418 -13.70 -16.15 1.03
C GLY A 418 -14.39 -15.25 2.05
N ILE A 419 -14.74 -14.01 1.68
CA ILE A 419 -15.28 -13.00 2.60
C ILE A 419 -16.56 -12.31 2.09
N GLY A 420 -17.20 -12.83 1.03
CA GLY A 420 -18.44 -12.27 0.48
C GLY A 420 -18.28 -10.92 -0.23
N ARG A 421 -17.07 -10.56 -0.66
CA ARG A 421 -16.78 -9.28 -1.34
C ARG A 421 -16.78 -9.45 -2.86
N THR A 422 -17.31 -8.47 -3.59
CA THR A 422 -17.14 -8.42 -5.06
C THR A 422 -15.91 -7.59 -5.44
N TYR A 423 -15.11 -8.09 -6.37
CA TYR A 423 -13.93 -7.40 -6.90
C TYR A 423 -14.20 -6.91 -8.32
N LYS A 424 -13.87 -5.65 -8.60
CA LYS A 424 -13.79 -5.14 -9.98
C LYS A 424 -12.62 -5.84 -10.68
N VAL A 425 -12.69 -6.04 -11.99
CA VAL A 425 -11.59 -6.66 -12.77
C VAL A 425 -10.37 -5.74 -12.86
N ASP A 426 -10.61 -4.43 -12.93
CA ASP A 426 -9.57 -3.39 -12.89
C ASP A 426 -9.94 -2.35 -11.81
N PRO A 427 -9.60 -2.59 -10.54
CA PRO A 427 -9.87 -1.66 -9.45
C PRO A 427 -9.01 -0.39 -9.50
N LEU A 428 -7.88 -0.38 -10.21
CA LEU A 428 -6.95 0.75 -10.24
C LEU A 428 -7.18 1.71 -11.42
N GLY A 429 -7.72 1.23 -12.55
CA GLY A 429 -8.20 2.07 -13.64
C GLY A 429 -7.15 3.01 -14.24
N GLY A 430 -5.90 2.57 -14.34
CA GLY A 430 -4.80 3.38 -14.88
C GLY A 430 -4.25 4.46 -13.94
N ARG A 431 -4.48 4.33 -12.62
CA ARG A 431 -4.00 5.24 -11.55
C ARG A 431 -2.58 5.78 -11.75
N ASP A 432 -1.66 4.93 -12.22
CA ASP A 432 -0.22 5.17 -12.37
C ASP A 432 0.24 5.21 -13.84
N ALA A 433 -0.70 5.39 -14.79
CA ALA A 433 -0.36 5.49 -16.22
C ALA A 433 0.60 6.65 -16.55
N GLY A 434 0.58 7.71 -15.73
CA GLY A 434 1.48 8.87 -15.84
C GLY A 434 2.86 8.69 -15.19
N GLY A 435 3.15 7.51 -14.62
CA GLY A 435 4.37 7.25 -13.87
C GLY A 435 4.13 7.05 -12.36
N PRO A 436 5.21 6.94 -11.57
CA PRO A 436 5.14 6.77 -10.13
C PRO A 436 4.41 7.94 -9.46
N ILE A 437 3.42 7.63 -8.62
CA ILE A 437 2.60 8.65 -7.94
C ILE A 437 3.14 9.06 -6.56
N PHE A 438 4.22 8.41 -6.10
CA PHE A 438 4.98 8.75 -4.89
C PHE A 438 6.43 9.08 -5.27
N PRO A 439 7.15 9.88 -4.47
CA PRO A 439 8.55 10.17 -4.69
C PRO A 439 9.40 8.92 -4.79
N ILE A 440 10.28 8.90 -5.79
CA ILE A 440 11.22 7.83 -6.05
C ILE A 440 12.66 8.34 -6.26
N GLY A 441 12.88 9.66 -6.30
CA GLY A 441 14.16 10.29 -6.54
C GLY A 441 14.77 9.97 -7.92
N ASP A 442 16.10 10.02 -7.97
CA ASP A 442 16.86 9.55 -9.13
C ASP A 442 16.86 8.02 -9.22
N VAL A 443 16.82 7.52 -10.44
CA VAL A 443 16.62 6.10 -10.77
C VAL A 443 17.50 5.68 -11.92
N ASP A 444 17.86 4.40 -11.93
CA ASP A 444 18.75 3.84 -12.95
C ASP A 444 18.20 4.10 -14.38
N PRO A 445 18.88 4.89 -15.21
CA PRO A 445 18.34 5.34 -16.49
C PRO A 445 18.47 4.29 -17.61
N ARG A 446 18.93 3.06 -17.32
CA ARG A 446 19.08 2.01 -18.33
C ARG A 446 17.75 1.54 -18.90
N LEU A 447 16.64 1.67 -18.16
CA LEU A 447 15.29 1.34 -18.63
C LEU A 447 14.27 2.40 -18.15
N PRO A 448 13.14 2.57 -18.86
CA PRO A 448 12.00 3.34 -18.36
C PRO A 448 11.50 2.85 -17.00
N VAL A 449 11.01 3.77 -16.16
CA VAL A 449 10.63 3.49 -14.77
C VAL A 449 9.65 2.33 -14.60
N HIS A 450 8.62 2.26 -15.46
CA HIS A 450 7.59 1.21 -15.41
C HIS A 450 7.89 -0.01 -16.31
N THR A 451 9.11 -0.12 -16.86
CA THR A 451 9.51 -1.34 -17.54
C THR A 451 9.46 -2.52 -16.57
N GLN A 452 8.67 -3.53 -16.91
CA GLN A 452 8.60 -4.77 -16.15
C GLN A 452 9.90 -5.56 -16.35
N VAL A 453 10.55 -5.91 -15.25
CA VAL A 453 11.73 -6.78 -15.24
C VAL A 453 11.45 -8.02 -14.40
N LEU A 454 11.96 -9.18 -14.83
CA LEU A 454 12.11 -10.33 -13.93
C LEU A 454 13.46 -10.19 -13.22
N GLY A 455 13.42 -10.09 -11.90
CA GLY A 455 14.60 -9.98 -11.05
C GLY A 455 14.95 -11.29 -10.35
N VAL A 456 16.25 -11.52 -10.13
CA VAL A 456 16.83 -12.70 -9.48
C VAL A 456 17.98 -12.25 -8.59
N ILE A 457 18.03 -12.76 -7.36
CA ILE A 457 19.18 -12.61 -6.45
C ILE A 457 19.89 -13.96 -6.36
N LEU A 458 21.16 -14.00 -6.78
CA LEU A 458 22.00 -15.18 -6.69
C LEU A 458 22.47 -15.42 -5.25
N GLY A 459 22.93 -16.63 -4.95
CA GLY A 459 23.38 -17.01 -3.61
C GLY A 459 24.61 -16.25 -3.10
N ASP A 460 25.34 -15.56 -3.98
CA ASP A 460 26.44 -14.65 -3.64
C ASP A 460 26.00 -13.18 -3.46
N GLY A 461 24.69 -12.91 -3.55
CA GLY A 461 24.09 -11.57 -3.46
C GLY A 461 24.02 -10.82 -4.80
N THR A 462 24.52 -11.39 -5.90
CA THR A 462 24.47 -10.73 -7.20
C THR A 462 23.03 -10.59 -7.68
N ALA A 463 22.61 -9.35 -7.94
CA ALA A 463 21.31 -9.05 -8.53
C ALA A 463 21.37 -9.08 -10.06
N VAL A 464 20.43 -9.79 -10.68
CA VAL A 464 20.28 -9.91 -12.14
C VAL A 464 18.85 -9.55 -12.51
N ALA A 465 18.66 -8.77 -13.56
CA ALA A 465 17.33 -8.43 -14.08
C ALA A 465 17.26 -8.64 -15.59
N PHE A 466 16.06 -9.00 -16.05
CA PHE A 466 15.75 -9.22 -17.46
C PHE A 466 14.54 -8.37 -17.83
N ASN A 467 14.62 -7.56 -18.89
CA ASN A 467 13.44 -6.92 -19.45
C ASN A 467 12.40 -8.00 -19.84
N ALA A 468 11.25 -8.01 -19.15
CA ALA A 468 10.32 -9.14 -19.19
C ALA A 468 9.69 -9.33 -20.57
N ASP A 469 9.31 -8.23 -21.24
CA ASP A 469 8.72 -8.29 -22.57
C ASP A 469 9.71 -8.76 -23.62
N SER A 470 10.91 -8.19 -23.60
CA SER A 470 11.99 -8.55 -24.52
C SER A 470 12.42 -10.01 -24.34
N ALA A 471 12.45 -10.49 -23.09
CA ALA A 471 12.76 -11.87 -22.76
C ALA A 471 11.68 -12.83 -23.29
N ARG A 472 10.40 -12.52 -23.07
CA ARG A 472 9.28 -13.33 -23.62
C ARG A 472 9.33 -13.39 -25.14
N ILE A 473 9.57 -12.27 -25.82
CA ILE A 473 9.68 -12.21 -27.28
C ILE A 473 10.86 -13.07 -27.76
N ALA A 474 12.02 -12.98 -27.12
CA ALA A 474 13.20 -13.76 -27.47
C ALA A 474 12.97 -15.27 -27.31
N LEU A 475 12.39 -15.69 -26.19
CA LEU A 475 12.10 -17.10 -25.90
C LEU A 475 11.08 -17.69 -26.87
N ARG A 476 10.01 -16.93 -27.21
CA ARG A 476 9.02 -17.36 -28.23
C ARG A 476 9.63 -17.52 -29.62
N ALA A 477 10.69 -16.77 -29.92
CA ALA A 477 11.46 -16.91 -31.16
C ALA A 477 12.51 -18.04 -31.12
N GLY A 478 12.54 -18.84 -30.04
CA GLY A 478 13.51 -19.94 -29.87
C GLY A 478 14.92 -19.48 -29.51
N ARG A 479 15.11 -18.22 -29.10
CA ARG A 479 16.41 -17.69 -28.65
C ARG A 479 16.63 -18.00 -27.17
N THR A 480 17.88 -18.23 -26.79
CA THR A 480 18.29 -18.36 -25.38
C THR A 480 18.35 -16.97 -24.73
N VAL A 481 17.82 -16.86 -23.52
CA VAL A 481 17.89 -15.65 -22.68
C VAL A 481 18.70 -16.00 -21.43
N GLN A 482 19.90 -15.44 -21.31
CA GLN A 482 20.82 -15.75 -20.22
C GLN A 482 21.66 -14.53 -19.85
N ALA A 483 21.88 -14.30 -18.55
CA ALA A 483 22.81 -13.30 -18.03
C ALA A 483 23.34 -13.75 -16.66
N ALA A 484 24.63 -13.50 -16.40
CA ALA A 484 25.27 -13.80 -15.11
C ALA A 484 24.99 -15.22 -14.57
N GLY A 485 24.97 -16.23 -15.46
CA GLY A 485 24.70 -17.62 -15.09
C GLY A 485 23.21 -17.98 -14.89
N VAL A 486 22.31 -17.00 -14.89
CA VAL A 486 20.85 -17.19 -14.86
C VAL A 486 20.32 -17.37 -16.27
N THR A 487 19.55 -18.44 -16.51
CA THR A 487 18.85 -18.69 -17.77
C THR A 487 17.35 -18.60 -17.56
N LEU A 488 16.65 -17.89 -18.45
CA LEU A 488 15.19 -17.83 -18.44
C LEU A 488 14.59 -18.89 -19.34
N ARG A 489 13.41 -19.39 -18.94
CA ARG A 489 12.52 -20.20 -19.76
C ARG A 489 11.08 -19.73 -19.60
N LEU A 490 10.23 -20.17 -20.52
CA LEU A 490 8.79 -19.98 -20.39
C LEU A 490 8.17 -21.12 -19.58
N GLU A 491 7.24 -20.76 -18.71
CA GLU A 491 6.33 -21.68 -18.03
C GLU A 491 4.97 -21.00 -17.91
N ALA A 492 3.91 -21.65 -18.38
CA ALA A 492 2.60 -21.02 -18.50
C ALA A 492 2.67 -19.68 -19.23
N GLU A 493 3.52 -19.53 -20.25
CA GLU A 493 3.85 -18.24 -20.91
C GLU A 493 4.46 -17.13 -20.02
N GLY A 494 4.58 -17.35 -18.72
CA GLY A 494 5.34 -16.53 -17.80
C GLY A 494 6.85 -16.83 -17.86
N LEU A 495 7.65 -16.00 -17.19
CA LEU A 495 9.10 -16.18 -17.12
C LEU A 495 9.48 -16.91 -15.83
N VAL A 496 10.34 -17.92 -15.94
CA VAL A 496 10.96 -18.62 -14.82
C VAL A 496 12.47 -18.54 -14.95
N ALA A 497 13.14 -18.15 -13.87
CA ALA A 497 14.60 -18.14 -13.78
C ALA A 497 15.15 -19.50 -13.34
N THR A 498 16.26 -19.91 -13.95
CA THR A 498 16.97 -21.13 -13.58
C THR A 498 18.47 -20.89 -13.45
N VAL A 499 19.09 -21.60 -12.51
CA VAL A 499 20.55 -21.70 -12.35
C VAL A 499 20.91 -23.18 -12.36
N ASN A 500 21.84 -23.58 -13.24
CA ASN A 500 22.20 -24.99 -13.45
C ASN A 500 20.98 -25.90 -13.70
N GLY A 501 19.99 -25.40 -14.43
CA GLY A 501 18.75 -26.12 -14.77
C GLY A 501 17.72 -26.24 -13.64
N ARG A 502 17.99 -25.70 -12.45
CA ARG A 502 17.04 -25.69 -11.32
C ARG A 502 16.38 -24.33 -11.22
N ALA A 503 15.07 -24.31 -10.99
CA ALA A 503 14.35 -23.07 -10.73
C ALA A 503 14.91 -22.37 -9.49
N VAL A 504 15.02 -21.05 -9.55
CA VAL A 504 15.47 -20.20 -8.43
C VAL A 504 14.39 -19.16 -8.11
N PRO A 505 14.36 -18.62 -6.87
CA PRO A 505 13.46 -17.53 -6.54
C PRO A 505 13.62 -16.35 -7.50
N SER A 506 12.49 -15.84 -7.96
CA SER A 506 12.43 -14.71 -8.88
C SER A 506 11.05 -14.08 -8.82
N HIS A 507 10.97 -12.78 -9.08
CA HIS A 507 9.71 -12.07 -9.19
C HIS A 507 9.78 -10.96 -10.24
N GLN A 508 8.63 -10.52 -10.74
CA GLN A 508 8.56 -9.35 -11.62
C GLN A 508 8.36 -8.07 -10.80
N ALA A 509 8.92 -6.96 -11.26
CA ALA A 509 8.72 -5.62 -10.71
C ALA A 509 8.97 -4.56 -11.78
N PHE A 510 8.44 -3.35 -11.57
CA PHE A 510 8.85 -2.17 -12.30
C PHE A 510 10.32 -1.84 -12.03
N TRP A 511 11.02 -1.41 -13.08
CA TRP A 511 12.45 -1.16 -13.05
C TRP A 511 12.89 -0.15 -12.00
N PHE A 512 12.12 0.94 -11.82
CA PHE A 512 12.44 1.94 -10.81
C PHE A 512 12.50 1.31 -9.40
N ALA A 513 11.59 0.39 -9.11
CA ALA A 513 11.52 -0.24 -7.80
C ALA A 513 12.66 -1.25 -7.66
N TRP A 514 12.84 -2.14 -8.63
CA TRP A 514 13.91 -3.15 -8.59
C TRP A 514 15.30 -2.51 -8.44
N SER A 515 15.64 -1.56 -9.31
CA SER A 515 16.99 -0.96 -9.36
C SER A 515 17.37 -0.19 -8.10
N GLN A 516 16.40 0.33 -7.34
CA GLN A 516 16.64 1.03 -6.08
C GLN A 516 16.99 0.11 -4.92
N PHE A 517 16.35 -1.06 -4.85
CA PHE A 517 16.65 -2.05 -3.81
C PHE A 517 17.83 -2.97 -4.18
N HIS A 518 18.18 -3.01 -5.47
CA HIS A 518 19.26 -3.82 -6.00
C HIS A 518 20.18 -2.99 -6.91
N PRO A 519 20.91 -1.99 -6.35
CA PRO A 519 21.85 -1.19 -7.13
C PRO A 519 22.96 -2.07 -7.72
N GLY A 520 23.49 -1.68 -8.88
CA GLY A 520 24.51 -2.47 -9.58
C GLY A 520 23.99 -3.73 -10.25
N THR A 521 22.66 -3.91 -10.36
CA THR A 521 22.03 -5.04 -11.06
C THR A 521 22.65 -5.29 -12.44
N ALA A 522 23.05 -6.53 -12.69
CA ALA A 522 23.40 -7.01 -14.03
C ALA A 522 22.12 -7.08 -14.87
N LEU A 523 22.06 -6.27 -15.92
CA LEU A 523 20.85 -6.12 -16.72
C LEU A 523 21.00 -6.82 -18.07
N TRP A 524 20.05 -7.70 -18.38
CA TRP A 524 19.89 -8.25 -19.72
C TRP A 524 18.89 -7.42 -20.54
N VAL A 525 19.33 -7.02 -21.73
CA VAL A 525 18.52 -6.37 -22.78
C VAL A 525 18.73 -7.13 -24.10
N ALA A 526 17.69 -7.22 -24.92
CA ALA A 526 17.60 -8.13 -26.08
C ALA A 526 18.29 -7.66 -27.36
#